data_AF-A0AAP3A7K5-F1
#
_entry.id   AF-A0AAP3A7K5-F1
#
_cell.length_a   1.000
_cell.length_b   1.000
_cell.length_c   1.000
_cell.angle_alpha   90.00
_cell.angle_beta   90.00
_cell.angle_gamma   90.00
#
_symmetry.space_group_name_H-M   'P 1'
#
loop_
_entity.id
_entity.type
_entity.pdbx_description
1 polymer ?
#
loop_
_entity_poly.entity_id
_entity_poly.type
_entity_poly.pdbx_seq_one_letter_code
_entity_poly.pdbx_strand_id
1 'polypeptide(L)'
;RALVEPLTDSHRAKLDELLKLKAGSSITWLTWLRQAPLKPNSRHMLEHIERLKTFQLVDLPEGLGRHIHQNRLLKLAREGGQMTPKDLGKFEPQRRYATLAAVVLESTATVIDELVDLHDRILVKLFSGAKHKHQQQFQKQGKAINDKVRLYSRIGQALLEAKES
;
A
#
# COMPACT_ATOMS: atom_id res chain seq x y z
N ARG A 1 29.20 -11.89 5.06
CA ARG A 1 30.31 -11.29 4.30
C ARG A 1 29.78 -10.54 3.10
N ALA A 2 29.24 -11.20 2.08
CA ALA A 2 28.68 -10.54 0.89
C ALA A 2 27.64 -9.42 1.14
N LEU A 3 26.82 -9.49 2.20
CA LEU A 3 25.88 -8.41 2.57
C LEU A 3 26.51 -7.25 3.37
N VAL A 4 27.69 -7.45 3.94
CA VAL A 4 28.30 -6.53 4.92
C VAL A 4 29.50 -5.81 4.34
N GLU A 5 30.29 -6.49 3.52
CA GLU A 5 31.48 -5.93 2.86
C GLU A 5 31.18 -4.66 2.04
N PRO A 6 30.06 -4.57 1.29
CA PRO A 6 29.73 -3.36 0.55
C PRO A 6 29.15 -2.22 1.41
N LEU A 7 28.92 -2.45 2.71
CA LEU A 7 28.30 -1.46 3.58
C LEU A 7 29.34 -0.48 4.13
N THR A 8 29.14 0.80 3.82
CA THR A 8 29.86 1.92 4.44
C THR A 8 29.42 2.11 5.89
N ASP A 9 30.18 2.88 6.66
CA ASP A 9 29.79 3.24 8.03
C ASP A 9 28.51 4.09 8.07
N SER A 10 28.22 4.84 7.00
CA SER A 10 26.94 5.54 6.85
C SER A 10 25.77 4.55 6.76
N HIS A 11 25.88 3.50 5.93
CA HIS A 11 24.85 2.47 5.84
C HIS A 11 24.66 1.77 7.19
N ARG A 12 25.76 1.44 7.88
CA ARG A 12 25.72 0.80 9.20
C ARG A 12 25.04 1.68 10.25
N ALA A 13 25.36 2.97 10.28
CA ALA A 13 24.71 3.93 11.17
C ALA A 13 23.21 4.02 10.90
N LYS A 14 22.81 4.12 9.62
CA LYS A 14 21.38 4.14 9.23
C LYS A 14 20.66 2.84 9.61
N LEU A 15 21.31 1.68 9.48
CA LEU A 15 20.76 0.40 9.94
C LEU A 15 20.62 0.36 11.47
N ASP A 16 21.57 0.90 12.21
CA ASP A 16 21.49 1.00 13.68
C ASP A 16 20.40 2.00 14.12
N GLU A 17 20.14 3.07 13.37
CA GLU A 17 19.01 3.99 13.61
C GLU A 17 17.66 3.26 13.56
N LEU A 18 17.51 2.22 12.74
CA LEU A 18 16.28 1.43 12.69
C LEU A 18 15.95 0.77 14.03
N LEU A 19 16.96 0.50 14.85
CA LEU A 19 16.80 -0.13 16.16
C LEU A 19 16.46 0.87 17.27
N LYS A 20 16.56 2.18 17.01
CA LYS A 20 16.28 3.23 17.98
C LYS A 20 14.80 3.60 17.98
N LEU A 21 14.37 4.25 19.06
CA LEU A 21 13.01 4.80 19.18
C LEU A 21 12.75 5.83 18.09
N LYS A 22 11.60 5.70 17.43
CA LYS A 22 11.12 6.71 16.49
C LYS A 22 10.75 7.98 17.29
N ALA A 23 11.21 9.13 16.81
CA ALA A 23 10.93 10.41 17.47
C ALA A 23 9.42 10.61 17.69
N GLY A 24 9.05 10.98 18.92
CA GLY A 24 7.65 11.16 19.32
C GLY A 24 6.83 9.87 19.43
N SER A 25 7.47 8.69 19.51
CA SER A 25 6.81 7.39 19.61
C SER A 25 7.44 6.48 20.67
N SER A 26 6.66 5.50 21.15
CA SER A 26 7.11 4.45 22.05
C SER A 26 7.68 3.22 21.33
N ILE A 27 7.62 3.20 20.00
CA ILE A 27 8.13 2.09 19.18
C ILE A 27 9.39 2.49 18.41
N THR A 28 10.18 1.49 18.02
CA THR A 28 11.36 1.72 17.17
C THR A 28 10.98 2.03 15.73
N TRP A 29 11.91 2.62 14.98
CA TRP A 29 11.76 2.79 13.53
C TRP A 29 11.46 1.47 12.84
N LEU A 30 12.19 0.39 13.15
CA LEU A 30 11.98 -0.93 12.57
C LEU A 30 10.59 -1.49 12.91
N THR A 31 10.11 -1.30 14.14
CA THR A 31 8.78 -1.73 14.54
C THR A 31 7.70 -0.99 13.75
N TRP A 32 7.81 0.32 13.61
CA TRP A 32 6.87 1.13 12.84
C TRP A 32 6.88 0.75 11.34
N LEU A 33 8.06 0.56 10.76
CA LEU A 33 8.22 0.17 9.36
C LEU A 33 7.59 -1.18 9.02
N ARG A 34 7.49 -2.09 10.00
CA ARG A 34 6.84 -3.40 9.85
C ARG A 34 5.32 -3.36 10.00
N GLN A 35 4.73 -2.24 10.43
CA GLN A 35 3.28 -2.12 10.57
C GLN A 35 2.65 -1.90 9.19
N ALA A 36 2.01 -2.95 8.66
CA ALA A 36 1.18 -2.84 7.47
C ALA A 36 -0.14 -2.11 7.82
N PRO A 37 -0.50 -1.02 7.12
CA PRO A 37 -1.77 -0.36 7.33
C PRO A 37 -2.95 -1.19 6.80
N LEU A 38 -4.10 -1.09 7.49
CA LEU A 38 -5.16 -2.09 7.40
C LEU A 38 -6.28 -1.76 6.38
N LYS A 39 -6.41 -0.52 5.90
CA LYS A 39 -7.59 -0.11 5.10
C LYS A 39 -7.22 0.57 3.79
N PRO A 40 -7.93 0.26 2.68
CA PRO A 40 -7.62 0.87 1.41
C PRO A 40 -8.23 2.27 1.25
N ASN A 41 -7.44 3.31 1.58
CA ASN A 41 -7.81 4.71 1.37
C ASN A 41 -6.56 5.60 1.22
N SER A 42 -6.77 6.86 0.84
CA SER A 42 -5.70 7.83 0.56
C SER A 42 -4.78 8.11 1.76
N ARG A 43 -5.29 8.02 3.00
CA ARG A 43 -4.46 8.20 4.20
C ARG A 43 -3.43 7.08 4.31
N HIS A 44 -3.87 5.83 4.18
CA HIS A 44 -2.97 4.68 4.28
C HIS A 44 -2.01 4.61 3.08
N MET A 45 -2.39 5.13 1.90
CA MET A 45 -1.44 5.33 0.78
C MET A 45 -0.27 6.22 1.19
N LEU A 46 -0.53 7.35 1.86
CA LEU A 46 0.53 8.23 2.35
C LEU A 46 1.41 7.54 3.38
N GLU A 47 0.84 6.72 4.27
CA GLU A 47 1.59 5.93 5.25
C GLU A 47 2.51 4.89 4.57
N HIS A 48 2.06 4.19 3.52
CA HIS A 48 2.93 3.30 2.74
C HIS A 48 4.05 4.07 2.02
N ILE A 49 3.74 5.23 1.44
CA ILE A 49 4.74 6.08 0.78
C ILE A 49 5.79 6.55 1.80
N GLU A 50 5.38 6.93 3.01
CA GLU A 50 6.29 7.33 4.08
C GLU A 50 7.20 6.15 4.47
N ARG A 51 6.63 4.95 4.69
CA ARG A 51 7.41 3.73 4.98
C ARG A 51 8.42 3.43 3.87
N LEU A 52 8.00 3.50 2.61
CA LEU A 52 8.88 3.26 1.46
C LEU A 52 10.03 4.29 1.42
N LYS A 53 9.71 5.58 1.58
CA LYS A 53 10.73 6.64 1.63
C LYS A 53 11.71 6.42 2.77
N THR A 54 11.24 6.03 3.95
CA THR A 54 12.12 5.73 5.10
C THR A 54 13.03 4.54 4.82
N PHE A 55 12.54 3.47 4.18
CA PHE A 55 13.40 2.37 3.75
C PHE A 55 14.43 2.80 2.70
N GLN A 56 14.03 3.62 1.72
CA GLN A 56 14.93 4.17 0.71
C GLN A 56 16.02 5.07 1.31
N LEU A 57 15.72 5.82 2.38
CA LEU A 57 16.70 6.66 3.07
C LEU A 57 17.82 5.85 3.76
N VAL A 58 17.61 4.55 4.03
CA VAL A 58 18.69 3.65 4.46
C VAL A 58 19.79 3.58 3.40
N ASP A 59 19.42 3.76 2.13
CA ASP A 59 20.34 3.95 1.01
C ASP A 59 21.33 2.79 0.86
N LEU A 60 20.80 1.56 0.88
CA LEU A 60 21.65 0.37 0.72
C LEU A 60 22.28 0.36 -0.69
N PRO A 61 23.52 -0.16 -0.82
CA PRO A 61 24.20 -0.22 -2.11
C PRO A 61 23.34 -0.87 -3.19
N GLU A 62 23.33 -0.27 -4.39
CA GLU A 62 22.62 -0.86 -5.51
C GLU A 62 23.14 -2.27 -5.82
N GLY A 63 22.21 -3.20 -6.03
CA GLY A 63 22.54 -4.59 -6.30
C GLY A 63 23.09 -5.37 -5.11
N LEU A 64 23.01 -4.82 -3.88
CA LEU A 64 23.30 -5.59 -2.66
C LEU A 64 22.48 -6.88 -2.65
N GLY A 65 23.16 -8.01 -2.43
CA GLY A 65 22.51 -9.31 -2.38
C GLY A 65 22.21 -9.97 -3.72
N ARG A 66 22.42 -9.32 -4.88
CA ARG A 66 22.19 -9.95 -6.22
C ARG A 66 23.02 -11.22 -6.45
N HIS A 67 24.22 -11.27 -5.88
CA HIS A 67 25.12 -12.43 -5.97
C HIS A 67 24.81 -13.52 -4.93
N ILE A 68 23.80 -13.30 -4.09
CA ILE A 68 23.38 -14.24 -3.05
C ILE A 68 22.11 -14.93 -3.54
N HIS A 69 22.05 -16.25 -3.39
CA HIS A 69 20.86 -17.01 -3.72
C HIS A 69 19.61 -16.44 -3.01
N GLN A 70 18.54 -16.19 -3.76
CA GLN A 70 17.33 -15.53 -3.27
C GLN A 70 16.74 -16.21 -2.02
N ASN A 71 16.55 -17.53 -2.03
CA ASN A 71 16.03 -18.27 -0.87
C ASN A 71 16.87 -18.11 0.41
N ARG A 72 18.19 -17.93 0.29
CA ARG A 72 19.06 -17.70 1.44
C ARG A 72 18.85 -16.30 2.02
N LEU A 73 18.72 -15.31 1.14
CA LEU A 73 18.41 -13.93 1.53
C LEU A 73 17.03 -13.86 2.20
N LEU A 74 16.02 -14.50 1.61
CA LEU A 74 14.66 -14.59 2.17
C LEU A 74 14.65 -15.27 3.54
N LYS A 75 15.38 -16.38 3.70
CA LYS A 75 15.47 -17.07 5.00
C LYS A 75 16.05 -16.15 6.07
N LEU A 76 17.13 -15.45 5.77
CA LEU A 76 17.76 -14.50 6.69
C LEU A 76 16.83 -13.32 7.03
N ALA A 77 16.15 -12.76 6.02
CA ALA A 77 15.18 -11.68 6.22
C ALA A 77 14.01 -12.12 7.10
N ARG A 78 13.47 -13.33 6.89
CA ARG A 78 12.39 -13.90 7.71
C ARG A 78 12.80 -14.13 9.16
N GLU A 79 13.97 -14.72 9.37
CA GLU A 79 14.55 -14.89 10.72
C GLU A 79 14.69 -13.53 11.42
N GLY A 80 15.26 -12.52 10.74
CA GLY A 80 15.37 -11.17 11.29
C GLY A 80 14.02 -10.47 11.48
N GLY A 81 13.05 -10.74 10.62
CA GLY A 81 11.68 -10.21 10.67
C GLY A 81 10.91 -10.65 11.91
N GLN A 82 11.18 -11.88 12.39
CA GLN A 82 10.57 -12.44 13.60
C GLN A 82 11.22 -11.97 14.91
N MET A 83 12.38 -11.31 14.84
CA MET A 83 13.11 -10.83 16.01
C MET A 83 12.69 -9.42 16.41
N THR A 84 12.75 -9.14 17.72
CA THR A 84 12.57 -7.77 18.22
C THR A 84 13.79 -6.91 17.86
N PRO A 85 13.62 -5.57 17.73
CA PRO A 85 14.76 -4.67 17.56
C PRO A 85 15.83 -4.83 18.64
N LYS A 86 15.40 -5.10 19.89
CA LYS A 86 16.31 -5.36 21.01
C LYS A 86 17.15 -6.62 20.80
N ASP A 87 16.58 -7.69 20.27
CA ASP A 87 17.31 -8.94 20.01
C ASP A 87 18.28 -8.79 18.84
N LEU A 88 17.87 -8.09 17.78
CA LEU A 88 18.74 -7.73 16.66
C LEU A 88 19.94 -6.87 17.11
N GLY A 89 19.73 -5.97 18.08
CA GLY A 89 20.77 -5.14 18.65
C GLY A 89 21.84 -5.90 19.44
N LYS A 90 21.54 -7.10 19.96
CA LYS A 90 22.47 -7.95 20.71
C LYS A 90 23.44 -8.73 19.82
N PHE A 91 23.21 -8.76 18.50
CA PHE A 91 24.09 -9.48 17.59
C PHE A 91 25.43 -8.78 17.42
N GLU A 92 26.47 -9.60 17.24
CA GLU A 92 27.77 -9.13 16.76
C GLU A 92 27.62 -8.33 15.45
N PRO A 93 28.40 -7.26 15.22
CA PRO A 93 28.17 -6.31 14.13
C PRO A 93 27.97 -6.96 12.76
N GLN A 94 28.78 -7.97 12.42
CA GLN A 94 28.67 -8.65 11.14
C GLN A 94 27.32 -9.35 10.95
N ARG A 95 26.82 -10.05 11.99
CA ARG A 95 25.52 -10.71 11.92
C ARG A 95 24.40 -9.67 11.94
N ARG A 96 24.50 -8.66 12.81
CA ARG A 96 23.53 -7.57 12.91
C ARG A 96 23.29 -6.91 11.56
N TYR A 97 24.35 -6.43 10.90
CA TYR A 97 24.22 -5.71 9.63
C TYR A 97 23.77 -6.61 8.48
N ALA A 98 24.22 -7.87 8.44
CA ALA A 98 23.73 -8.81 7.43
C ALA A 98 22.22 -9.05 7.58
N THR A 99 21.74 -9.26 8.80
CA THR A 99 20.32 -9.49 9.07
C THR A 99 19.49 -8.24 8.81
N LEU A 100 19.92 -7.06 9.27
CA LEU A 100 19.18 -5.82 9.05
C LEU A 100 19.13 -5.44 7.57
N ALA A 101 20.23 -5.58 6.83
CA ALA A 101 20.24 -5.34 5.39
C ALA A 101 19.28 -6.29 4.66
N ALA A 102 19.27 -7.58 5.01
CA ALA A 102 18.32 -8.54 4.44
C ALA A 102 16.86 -8.18 4.76
N VAL A 103 16.57 -7.79 6.01
CA VAL A 103 15.24 -7.34 6.42
C VAL A 103 14.82 -6.09 5.65
N VAL A 104 15.70 -5.10 5.48
CA VAL A 104 15.39 -3.87 4.75
C VAL A 104 15.12 -4.16 3.27
N LEU A 105 15.95 -4.98 2.61
CA LEU A 105 15.74 -5.36 1.21
C LEU A 105 14.38 -6.04 1.01
N GLU A 106 14.06 -7.03 1.85
CA GLU A 106 12.80 -7.77 1.76
C GLU A 106 11.59 -6.89 2.11
N SER A 107 11.70 -6.09 3.17
CA SER A 107 10.61 -5.20 3.59
C SER A 107 10.35 -4.11 2.57
N THR A 108 11.39 -3.61 1.88
CA THR A 108 11.24 -2.64 0.79
C THR A 108 10.41 -3.24 -0.34
N ALA A 109 10.73 -4.47 -0.77
CA ALA A 109 9.94 -5.18 -1.78
C ALA A 109 8.49 -5.38 -1.32
N THR A 110 8.29 -5.83 -0.07
CA THR A 110 6.95 -6.02 0.50
C THR A 110 6.13 -4.72 0.52
N VAL A 111 6.72 -3.59 0.92
CA VAL A 111 6.01 -2.30 0.93
C VAL A 111 5.65 -1.83 -0.48
N ILE A 112 6.50 -2.12 -1.48
CA ILE A 112 6.19 -1.82 -2.89
C ILE A 112 4.97 -2.63 -3.34
N ASP A 113 4.95 -3.93 -3.06
CA ASP A 113 3.82 -4.81 -3.40
C ASP A 113 2.53 -4.35 -2.71
N GLU A 114 2.60 -4.04 -1.41
CA GLU A 114 1.48 -3.49 -0.64
C GLU A 114 0.95 -2.17 -1.24
N LEU A 115 1.85 -1.28 -1.71
CA LEU A 115 1.49 0.00 -2.30
C LEU A 115 0.79 -0.20 -3.65
N VAL A 116 1.28 -1.11 -4.50
CA VAL A 116 0.65 -1.45 -5.78
C VAL A 116 -0.74 -2.05 -5.54
N ASP A 117 -0.86 -3.03 -4.64
CA ASP A 117 -2.15 -3.64 -4.27
C ASP A 117 -3.16 -2.60 -3.76
N LEU A 118 -2.69 -1.67 -2.93
CA LEU A 118 -3.53 -0.62 -2.37
C LEU A 118 -4.01 0.35 -3.46
N HIS A 119 -3.10 0.76 -4.35
CA HIS A 119 -3.42 1.59 -5.51
C HIS A 119 -4.52 0.95 -6.37
N ASP A 120 -4.38 -0.33 -6.70
CA ASP A 120 -5.34 -1.06 -7.53
C ASP A 120 -6.71 -1.16 -6.86
N ARG A 121 -6.76 -1.43 -5.55
CA ARG A 121 -8.02 -1.45 -4.78
C ARG A 121 -8.70 -0.09 -4.76
N ILE A 122 -7.95 1.01 -4.65
CA ILE A 122 -8.49 2.37 -4.69
C ILE A 122 -9.12 2.64 -6.07
N LEU A 123 -8.42 2.29 -7.16
CA LEU A 123 -8.93 2.46 -8.51
C LEU A 123 -10.21 1.66 -8.74
N VAL A 124 -10.24 0.38 -8.37
CA VAL A 124 -11.42 -0.49 -8.51
C VAL A 124 -12.63 0.12 -7.77
N LYS A 125 -12.42 0.64 -6.56
CA LYS A 125 -13.49 1.27 -5.76
C LYS A 125 -13.99 2.57 -6.40
N LEU A 126 -13.10 3.40 -6.93
CA LEU A 126 -13.45 4.64 -7.63
C LEU A 126 -14.29 4.35 -8.88
N PHE A 127 -13.83 3.44 -9.74
CA PHE A 127 -14.56 3.07 -10.97
C PHE A 127 -15.90 2.42 -10.66
N SER A 128 -15.97 1.55 -9.66
CA SER A 128 -17.23 0.93 -9.21
C SER A 128 -18.22 1.99 -8.71
N GLY A 129 -17.74 2.97 -7.94
CA GLY A 129 -18.54 4.10 -7.48
C GLY A 129 -19.07 4.96 -8.62
N ALA A 130 -18.22 5.27 -9.62
CA ALA A 130 -18.62 6.02 -10.81
C ALA A 130 -19.68 5.26 -11.64
N LYS A 131 -19.45 3.95 -11.89
CA LYS A 131 -20.40 3.09 -12.61
C LYS A 131 -21.76 3.03 -11.91
N HIS A 132 -21.75 2.89 -10.58
CA HIS A 132 -22.99 2.82 -9.81
C HIS A 132 -23.76 4.15 -9.84
N LYS A 133 -23.06 5.29 -9.68
CA LYS A 133 -23.67 6.63 -9.82
C LYS A 133 -24.27 6.84 -11.21
N HIS A 134 -23.55 6.45 -12.27
CA HIS A 134 -24.04 6.55 -13.64
C HIS A 134 -25.30 5.69 -13.85
N GLN A 135 -25.28 4.43 -13.38
CA GLN A 135 -26.43 3.53 -13.48
C GLN A 135 -27.65 4.07 -12.74
N GLN A 136 -27.47 4.59 -11.52
CA GLN A 136 -28.57 5.22 -10.76
C GLN A 136 -29.14 6.43 -11.49
N GLN A 137 -28.29 7.27 -12.07
CA GLN A 137 -28.73 8.46 -12.81
C GLN A 137 -29.49 8.08 -14.09
N PHE A 138 -28.99 7.09 -14.84
CA PHE A 138 -29.65 6.57 -16.03
C PHE A 138 -31.03 5.99 -15.70
N GLN A 139 -31.15 5.19 -14.64
CA GLN A 139 -32.43 4.65 -14.19
C GLN A 139 -33.42 5.75 -13.78
N LYS A 140 -32.96 6.78 -13.05
CA LYS A 140 -33.80 7.94 -12.69
C LYS A 140 -34.29 8.69 -13.93
N GLN A 141 -33.42 8.93 -14.91
CA GLN A 141 -33.79 9.59 -16.15
C GLN A 141 -34.76 8.74 -16.99
N GLY A 142 -34.53 7.43 -17.10
CA GLY A 142 -35.42 6.52 -17.81
C GLY A 142 -36.83 6.49 -17.21
N LYS A 143 -36.94 6.50 -15.87
CA LYS A 143 -38.24 6.60 -15.18
C LYS A 143 -38.95 7.92 -15.53
N ALA A 144 -38.24 9.05 -15.45
CA ALA A 144 -38.81 10.36 -15.77
C ALA A 144 -39.27 10.48 -17.23
N ILE A 145 -38.52 9.87 -18.17
CA ILE A 145 -38.91 9.82 -19.58
C ILE A 145 -40.20 9.00 -19.76
N ASN A 146 -40.27 7.81 -19.15
CA ASN A 146 -41.45 6.93 -19.26
C ASN A 146 -42.70 7.61 -18.68
N ASP A 147 -42.55 8.29 -17.53
CA ASP A 147 -43.64 9.04 -16.90
C ASP A 147 -44.20 10.14 -17.84
N LYS A 148 -43.33 10.85 -18.56
CA LYS A 148 -43.74 11.85 -19.58
C LYS A 148 -44.46 11.20 -20.77
N VAL A 149 -43.95 10.10 -21.31
CA VAL A 149 -44.60 9.37 -22.42
C VAL A 149 -46.00 8.90 -22.02
N ARG A 150 -46.14 8.33 -20.81
CA ARG A 150 -47.44 7.90 -20.26
C ARG A 150 -48.40 9.08 -20.05
N LEU A 151 -47.90 10.25 -19.69
CA LEU A 151 -48.72 11.45 -19.55
C LEU A 151 -49.23 11.91 -20.93
N TYR A 152 -48.36 12.02 -21.93
CA TYR A 152 -48.77 12.40 -23.29
C TYR A 152 -49.76 11.40 -23.90
N SER A 153 -49.58 10.11 -23.68
CA SER A 153 -50.55 9.08 -24.11
C SER A 153 -51.94 9.32 -23.50
N ARG A 154 -52.00 9.62 -22.20
CA ARG A 154 -53.27 9.90 -21.51
C ARG A 154 -53.94 11.18 -22.02
N ILE A 155 -53.15 12.24 -22.26
CA ILE A 155 -53.66 13.48 -22.84
C ILE A 155 -54.20 13.22 -24.26
N GLY A 156 -53.45 12.49 -25.09
CA GLY A 156 -53.89 12.16 -26.45
C GLY A 156 -55.19 11.36 -26.47
N GLN A 157 -55.35 10.43 -25.54
CA GLN A 157 -56.57 9.63 -25.42
C GLN A 157 -57.77 10.48 -24.98
N ALA A 158 -57.61 11.35 -23.98
CA ALA A 158 -58.65 12.27 -23.55
C ALA A 158 -59.08 13.25 -24.68
N LEU A 159 -58.15 13.68 -25.53
CA LEU A 159 -58.46 14.52 -26.69
C LEU A 159 -59.23 13.77 -27.77
N LEU A 160 -58.95 12.48 -27.99
CA LEU A 160 -59.72 11.66 -28.92
C LEU A 160 -61.15 11.43 -28.42
N GLU A 161 -61.30 11.09 -27.14
CA GLU A 161 -62.62 10.90 -26.50
C GLU A 161 -63.47 12.17 -26.57
N ALA A 162 -62.88 13.34 -26.30
CA ALA A 162 -63.56 14.63 -26.38
C ALA A 162 -63.95 15.05 -27.80
N LYS A 163 -63.31 14.50 -28.84
CA LYS A 163 -63.66 14.75 -30.25
C LYS A 163 -64.81 13.86 -30.73
N GLU A 164 -64.96 12.68 -30.14
CA GLU A 164 -66.02 11.72 -30.46
C GLU A 164 -67.32 11.97 -29.68
N SER A 165 -67.28 12.87 -28.69
CA SER A 165 -68.45 13.37 -27.93
C SER A 165 -69.04 14.63 -28.55
#